data_AF-A0A4D6NCZ9-F1
#
_entry.id   AF-A0A4D6NCZ9-F1
#
_cell.length_a   1.000
_cell.length_b   1.000
_cell.length_c   1.000
_cell.angle_alpha   90.00
_cell.angle_beta   90.00
_cell.angle_gamma   90.00
#
_symmetry.space_group_name_H-M   'P 1'
#
loop_
_entity.id
_entity.type
_entity.pdbx_description
1 polymer ?
#
loop_
_entity_poly.entity_id
_entity_poly.type
_entity_poly.pdbx_seq_one_letter_code
_entity_poly.pdbx_strand_id
1 'polypeptide(L)'
;MTEITNLSSDLVELILSLLPIPNLIRVSTVCKLWHSIISSPSFSTLSNHSNHPWFFLHGIHNISSKNNQTFAFDPSSNTWFLLPTPQHHHPHQPNTSFIGTNSFFFITAPNFLYTPILHPSWHLAPPLHFPRINPLMGVFHDAKATNFNHPNFIVVGGVKFIGNLVDIEDRLDVEIYDPLLGNWDLGPPLPPDFRSGNSSSSLSSALFKGKFYVFGIYSCFVSSFDLHHRVWSEVHTLRPHGAVFSFLVACREMLVLAGVCNFPHGSSSFVLWKVDERTMRLTQIDVMPHDLLCSLFDGDEDDKFASLKCVGLGDLIYVYNEDYHRMYPACVCEIDAESGRCVWRKVPPLPSLMNRFHKVSSFCSTVSLHSVLRELPGPALQF
;
A
#
# COMPACT_ATOMS: atom_id res chain seq x y z
N MET A 1 -21.70 -5.25 -46.02
CA MET A 1 -20.62 -5.37 -45.01
C MET A 1 -19.52 -4.43 -45.44
N THR A 2 -19.38 -3.28 -44.79
CA THR A 2 -18.23 -2.40 -44.97
C THR A 2 -17.07 -2.99 -44.18
N GLU A 3 -16.08 -3.54 -44.87
CA GLU A 3 -14.83 -3.98 -44.24
C GLU A 3 -14.05 -2.76 -43.76
N ILE A 4 -13.72 -2.72 -42.48
CA ILE A 4 -12.79 -1.73 -41.93
C ILE A 4 -11.39 -2.19 -42.37
N THR A 5 -10.90 -1.68 -43.49
CA THR A 5 -9.61 -2.11 -44.05
C THR A 5 -8.41 -1.34 -43.48
N ASN A 6 -8.61 -0.17 -42.86
CA ASN A 6 -7.57 0.57 -42.13
C ASN A 6 -8.16 1.53 -41.08
N LEU A 7 -7.75 1.40 -39.82
CA LEU A 7 -7.97 2.39 -38.75
C LEU A 7 -6.81 3.38 -38.71
N SER A 8 -7.07 4.68 -38.57
CA SER A 8 -6.03 5.69 -38.36
C SER A 8 -5.36 5.53 -36.99
N SER A 9 -4.12 6.01 -36.85
CA SER A 9 -3.38 5.95 -35.58
C SER A 9 -4.16 6.60 -34.44
N ASP A 10 -4.78 7.76 -34.70
CA ASP A 10 -5.55 8.51 -33.70
C ASP A 10 -6.77 7.71 -33.21
N LEU A 11 -7.45 6.98 -34.10
CA LEU A 11 -8.57 6.12 -33.73
C LEU A 11 -8.10 4.91 -32.94
N VAL A 12 -6.96 4.31 -33.30
CA VAL A 12 -6.35 3.23 -32.53
C VAL A 12 -5.98 3.74 -31.13
N GLU A 13 -5.35 4.90 -31.02
CA GLU A 13 -4.98 5.53 -29.75
C GLU A 13 -6.22 5.78 -28.87
N LEU A 14 -7.30 6.30 -29.45
CA LEU A 14 -8.57 6.50 -28.74
C LEU A 14 -9.21 5.17 -28.31
N ILE A 15 -9.20 4.13 -29.14
CA ILE A 15 -9.74 2.81 -28.76
C ILE A 15 -8.95 2.23 -27.60
N LEU A 16 -7.61 2.34 -27.66
CA LEU A 16 -6.73 1.84 -26.62
C LEU A 16 -6.94 2.61 -25.31
N SER A 17 -7.10 3.93 -25.34
CA SER A 17 -7.26 4.75 -24.12
C SER A 17 -8.54 4.43 -23.31
N LEU A 18 -9.49 3.71 -23.91
CA LEU A 18 -10.70 3.21 -23.26
C LEU A 18 -10.50 1.86 -22.53
N LEU A 19 -9.37 1.19 -22.73
CA LEU A 19 -9.09 -0.12 -22.12
C LEU A 19 -8.44 0.03 -20.74
N PRO A 20 -8.82 -0.76 -19.73
CA PRO A 20 -8.15 -0.71 -18.42
C PRO A 20 -6.68 -1.15 -18.53
N ILE A 21 -5.84 -0.69 -17.60
CA ILE A 21 -4.38 -0.93 -17.57
C ILE A 21 -3.98 -2.39 -17.82
N PRO A 22 -4.60 -3.42 -17.20
CA PRO A 22 -4.27 -4.83 -17.46
C PRO A 22 -4.43 -5.23 -18.93
N ASN A 23 -5.46 -4.71 -19.60
CA ASN A 23 -5.72 -4.98 -21.00
C ASN A 23 -4.70 -4.24 -21.87
N LEU A 24 -4.38 -2.98 -21.54
CA LEU A 24 -3.33 -2.22 -22.22
C LEU A 24 -1.97 -2.92 -22.19
N ILE A 25 -1.58 -3.46 -21.03
CA ILE A 25 -0.33 -4.23 -20.91
C ILE A 25 -0.35 -5.41 -21.88
N ARG A 26 -1.43 -6.20 -21.91
CA ARG A 26 -1.55 -7.35 -22.83
C ARG A 26 -1.55 -6.91 -24.29
N VAL A 27 -2.32 -5.89 -24.63
CA VAL A 27 -2.49 -5.38 -25.99
C VAL A 27 -1.18 -4.75 -26.51
N SER A 28 -0.36 -4.17 -25.64
CA SER A 28 0.97 -3.67 -25.99
C SER A 28 1.92 -4.77 -26.50
N THR A 29 1.65 -6.04 -26.21
CA THR A 29 2.48 -7.17 -26.68
C THR A 29 2.09 -7.67 -28.07
N VAL A 30 0.98 -7.19 -28.63
CA VAL A 30 0.43 -7.69 -29.91
C VAL A 30 1.24 -7.22 -31.11
N CYS A 31 1.62 -5.94 -31.16
CA CYS A 31 2.45 -5.40 -32.25
C CYS A 31 3.23 -4.15 -31.82
N LYS A 32 4.31 -3.84 -32.56
CA LYS A 32 5.18 -2.69 -32.28
C LYS A 32 4.46 -1.34 -32.32
N LEU A 33 3.47 -1.19 -33.20
CA LEU A 33 2.69 0.04 -33.32
C LEU A 33 1.90 0.31 -32.03
N TRP A 34 1.16 -0.69 -31.54
CA TRP A 34 0.37 -0.56 -30.32
C TRP A 34 1.27 -0.35 -29.11
N HIS A 35 2.38 -1.09 -29.01
CA HIS A 35 3.39 -0.82 -27.99
C HIS A 35 3.86 0.64 -28.03
N SER A 36 4.24 1.14 -29.20
CA SER A 36 4.71 2.52 -29.36
C SER A 36 3.66 3.57 -28.97
N ILE A 37 2.39 3.34 -29.30
CA ILE A 37 1.29 4.24 -28.92
C ILE A 37 1.13 4.24 -27.40
N ILE A 38 0.96 3.06 -26.81
CA ILE A 38 0.66 2.88 -25.38
C ILE A 38 1.81 3.35 -24.48
N SER A 39 3.06 3.12 -24.89
CA SER A 39 4.26 3.54 -24.15
C SER A 39 4.57 5.04 -24.32
N SER A 40 3.84 5.76 -25.18
CA SER A 40 4.11 7.17 -25.43
C SER A 40 3.66 8.07 -24.25
N PRO A 41 4.38 9.17 -23.95
CA PRO A 41 3.94 10.11 -22.91
C PRO A 41 2.59 10.76 -23.21
N SER A 42 2.27 11.01 -24.48
CA SER A 42 0.99 11.59 -24.92
C SER A 42 -0.19 10.69 -24.59
N PHE A 43 -0.02 9.37 -24.67
CA PHE A 43 -1.07 8.41 -24.35
C PHE A 43 -1.55 8.54 -22.89
N SER A 44 -0.62 8.79 -21.97
CA SER A 44 -0.92 8.97 -20.55
C SER A 44 -1.81 10.20 -20.29
N THR A 45 -1.69 11.23 -21.12
CA THR A 45 -2.56 12.42 -21.03
C THR A 45 -3.95 12.20 -21.61
N LEU A 46 -4.09 11.26 -22.54
CA LEU A 46 -5.36 10.95 -23.20
C LEU A 46 -6.16 9.89 -22.45
N SER A 47 -5.48 8.94 -21.80
CA SER A 47 -6.15 7.94 -20.99
C SER A 47 -6.71 8.61 -19.73
N ASN A 48 -8.02 8.82 -19.70
CA ASN A 48 -8.78 9.18 -18.49
C ASN A 48 -8.84 7.99 -17.51
N HIS A 49 -7.76 7.21 -17.38
CA HIS A 49 -7.63 6.29 -16.27
C HIS A 49 -7.55 7.17 -15.04
N SER A 50 -8.67 7.30 -14.33
CA SER A 50 -8.65 7.88 -13.01
C SER A 50 -7.54 7.17 -12.24
N ASN A 51 -6.66 7.95 -11.62
CA ASN A 51 -5.54 7.44 -10.83
C ASN A 51 -6.05 6.80 -9.52
N HIS A 52 -7.20 6.12 -9.57
CA HIS A 52 -7.76 5.40 -8.45
C HIS A 52 -6.74 4.34 -8.04
N PRO A 53 -6.30 4.36 -6.78
CA PRO A 53 -5.30 3.43 -6.34
C PRO A 53 -5.89 2.03 -6.22
N TRP A 54 -5.14 1.09 -6.78
CA TRP A 54 -5.46 -0.32 -6.70
C TRP A 54 -5.26 -0.83 -5.28
N PHE A 55 -6.09 -1.79 -4.89
CA PHE A 55 -5.94 -2.51 -3.63
C PHE A 55 -5.22 -3.83 -3.88
N PHE A 56 -4.11 -4.04 -3.19
CA PHE A 56 -3.32 -5.26 -3.32
C PHE A 56 -3.47 -6.13 -2.08
N LEU A 57 -3.62 -7.43 -2.29
CA LEU A 57 -3.71 -8.43 -1.25
C LEU A 57 -2.68 -9.52 -1.52
N HIS A 58 -1.67 -9.63 -0.66
CA HIS A 58 -0.63 -10.63 -0.72
C HIS A 58 -0.87 -11.71 0.33
N GLY A 59 -1.20 -12.91 -0.14
CA GLY A 59 -1.38 -14.09 0.67
C GLY A 59 -0.07 -14.85 0.85
N ILE A 60 0.28 -15.14 2.10
CA ILE A 60 1.48 -15.88 2.49
C ILE A 60 1.10 -17.26 3.00
N HIS A 61 1.75 -18.29 2.47
CA HIS A 61 1.59 -19.68 2.87
C HIS A 61 2.88 -20.18 3.53
N ASN A 62 2.87 -20.31 4.85
CA ASN A 62 4.08 -20.58 5.65
C ASN A 62 4.78 -21.91 5.30
N ILE A 63 4.04 -22.88 4.77
CA ILE A 63 4.59 -24.21 4.43
C ILE A 63 5.24 -24.24 3.04
N SER A 64 4.79 -23.38 2.11
CA SER A 64 5.23 -23.42 0.72
C SER A 64 5.10 -22.04 0.09
N SER A 65 6.23 -21.38 -0.14
CA SER A 65 6.30 -20.08 -0.82
C SER A 65 5.75 -20.11 -2.24
N LYS A 66 5.71 -21.30 -2.88
CA LYS A 66 5.07 -21.49 -4.20
C LYS A 66 3.56 -21.26 -4.17
N ASN A 67 2.95 -21.36 -3.00
CA ASN A 67 1.53 -21.12 -2.80
C ASN A 67 1.23 -19.66 -2.38
N ASN A 68 2.24 -18.80 -2.29
CA ASN A 68 2.02 -17.36 -2.10
C ASN A 68 1.39 -16.78 -3.37
N GLN A 69 0.37 -15.95 -3.20
CA GLN A 69 -0.34 -15.32 -4.31
C GLN A 69 -0.52 -13.84 -4.02
N THR A 70 -0.39 -13.02 -5.05
CA THR A 70 -0.66 -11.58 -4.96
C THR A 70 -1.84 -11.26 -5.86
N PHE A 71 -2.86 -10.63 -5.29
CA PHE A 71 -4.02 -10.14 -6.02
C PHE A 71 -3.98 -8.62 -6.08
N ALA A 72 -4.44 -8.06 -7.19
CA ALA A 72 -4.62 -6.63 -7.37
C ALA A 72 -6.06 -6.36 -7.80
N PHE A 73 -6.77 -5.53 -7.06
CA PHE A 73 -8.10 -5.07 -7.37
C PHE A 73 -8.03 -3.71 -8.05
N ASP A 74 -8.57 -3.64 -9.25
CA ASP A 74 -8.77 -2.38 -9.96
C ASP A 74 -10.17 -1.83 -9.64
N PRO A 75 -10.27 -0.71 -8.91
CA PRO A 75 -11.55 -0.12 -8.56
C PRO A 75 -12.34 0.38 -9.77
N SER A 76 -11.67 0.76 -10.87
CA SER A 76 -12.31 1.31 -12.06
C SER A 76 -13.00 0.24 -12.91
N SER A 77 -12.39 -0.94 -13.04
CA SER A 77 -13.06 -2.10 -13.67
C SER A 77 -13.87 -2.94 -12.68
N ASN A 78 -13.72 -2.71 -11.37
CA ASN A 78 -14.31 -3.51 -10.30
C ASN A 78 -13.97 -5.00 -10.43
N THR A 79 -12.71 -5.32 -10.73
CA THR A 79 -12.24 -6.69 -10.93
C THR A 79 -10.90 -6.97 -10.24
N TRP A 80 -10.69 -8.23 -9.90
CA TRP A 80 -9.43 -8.73 -9.35
C TRP A 80 -8.56 -9.35 -10.43
N PHE A 81 -7.25 -9.13 -10.31
CA PHE A 81 -6.21 -9.73 -11.14
C PHE A 81 -5.25 -10.52 -10.25
N LEU A 82 -4.95 -11.75 -10.65
CA LEU A 82 -3.85 -12.50 -10.05
C LEU A 82 -2.55 -12.01 -10.69
N LEU A 83 -1.65 -11.47 -9.86
CA LEU A 83 -0.33 -11.08 -10.31
C LEU A 83 0.61 -12.29 -10.30
N PRO A 84 1.58 -12.35 -11.23
CA PRO A 84 2.64 -13.34 -11.17
C PRO A 84 3.36 -13.22 -9.82
N THR A 85 3.47 -14.32 -9.08
CA THR A 85 4.28 -14.36 -7.88
C THR A 85 5.73 -14.06 -8.28
N PRO A 86 6.46 -13.16 -7.58
CA PRO A 86 7.86 -12.90 -7.86
C PRO A 86 8.63 -14.23 -7.81
N GLN A 87 9.11 -14.70 -8.97
CA GLN A 87 9.88 -15.93 -9.04
C GLN A 87 11.27 -15.64 -8.47
N HIS A 88 11.47 -16.06 -7.23
CA HIS A 88 12.76 -15.88 -6.55
C HIS A 88 13.81 -16.84 -7.09
N HIS A 89 15.03 -16.33 -7.21
CA HIS A 89 16.24 -17.13 -7.46
C HIS A 89 16.60 -18.06 -6.27
N HIS A 90 15.94 -17.92 -5.12
CA HIS A 90 16.13 -18.79 -3.94
C HIS A 90 14.82 -19.46 -3.50
N PRO A 91 14.53 -20.68 -3.98
CA PRO A 91 13.26 -21.39 -3.74
C PRO A 91 13.03 -21.85 -2.29
N HIS A 92 13.92 -21.54 -1.35
CA HIS A 92 13.92 -22.10 0.01
C HIS A 92 13.68 -21.08 1.14
N GLN A 93 13.46 -19.79 0.84
CA GLN A 93 13.22 -18.79 1.88
C GLN A 93 11.74 -18.34 1.91
N PRO A 94 11.07 -18.41 3.07
CA PRO A 94 9.69 -17.94 3.19
C PRO A 94 9.66 -16.41 3.08
N ASN A 95 8.93 -15.91 2.09
CA ASN A 95 8.80 -14.48 1.83
C ASN A 95 7.72 -13.88 2.75
N THR A 96 8.06 -13.64 4.02
CA THR A 96 7.13 -13.05 5.01
C THR A 96 7.17 -11.51 5.05
N SER A 97 8.06 -10.91 4.26
CA SER A 97 8.48 -9.51 4.28
C SER A 97 8.08 -8.73 3.02
N PHE A 98 7.10 -9.25 2.26
CA PHE A 98 6.57 -8.57 1.07
C PHE A 98 5.61 -7.44 1.46
N ILE A 99 5.89 -6.24 0.98
CA ILE A 99 5.09 -5.04 1.20
C ILE A 99 5.11 -4.19 -0.07
N GLY A 100 4.08 -3.39 -0.29
CA GLY A 100 4.06 -2.40 -1.37
C GLY A 100 3.59 -1.06 -0.86
N THR A 101 4.02 0.00 -1.53
CA THR A 101 3.60 1.38 -1.25
C THR A 101 4.01 2.26 -2.43
N ASN A 102 3.20 3.26 -2.75
CA ASN A 102 3.52 4.36 -3.67
C ASN A 102 4.23 3.94 -4.98
N SER A 103 3.65 2.97 -5.68
CA SER A 103 4.08 2.42 -6.98
C SER A 103 5.28 1.47 -6.95
N PHE A 104 5.69 1.00 -5.77
CA PHE A 104 6.77 0.02 -5.62
C PHE A 104 6.34 -1.22 -4.82
N PHE A 105 6.89 -2.37 -5.17
CA PHE A 105 6.95 -3.55 -4.32
C PHE A 105 8.32 -3.65 -3.65
N PHE A 106 8.32 -4.17 -2.43
CA PHE A 106 9.50 -4.36 -1.60
C PHE A 106 9.50 -5.75 -0.99
N ILE A 107 10.70 -6.27 -0.80
CA ILE A 107 10.98 -7.40 0.08
C ILE A 107 12.05 -6.89 1.04
N THR A 108 11.75 -6.84 2.33
CA THR A 108 12.64 -6.18 3.30
C THR A 108 13.59 -7.15 4.00
N ALA A 109 13.38 -8.46 3.84
CA ALA A 109 14.19 -9.51 4.44
C ALA A 109 14.15 -10.79 3.60
N PRO A 110 15.26 -11.56 3.51
CA PRO A 110 16.54 -11.30 4.17
C PRO A 110 17.37 -10.20 3.49
N ASN A 111 17.12 -9.95 2.20
CA ASN A 111 17.74 -8.87 1.45
C ASN A 111 16.69 -7.79 1.14
N PHE A 112 17.12 -6.53 1.09
CA PHE A 112 16.25 -5.44 0.69
C PHE A 112 16.18 -5.38 -0.84
N LEU A 113 15.05 -5.78 -1.41
CA LEU A 113 14.77 -5.76 -2.83
C LEU A 113 13.60 -4.81 -3.12
N TYR A 114 13.64 -4.15 -4.27
CA TYR A 114 12.52 -3.32 -4.72
C TYR A 114 12.32 -3.41 -6.24
N THR A 115 11.09 -3.17 -6.68
CA THR A 115 10.74 -3.02 -8.10
C THR A 115 9.55 -2.08 -8.23
N PRO A 116 9.46 -1.25 -9.28
CA PRO A 116 8.19 -0.63 -9.64
C PRO A 116 7.09 -1.68 -9.81
N ILE A 117 5.86 -1.35 -9.44
CA ILE A 117 4.74 -2.28 -9.53
C ILE A 117 4.55 -2.75 -10.98
N LEU A 118 4.41 -4.07 -11.15
CA LEU A 118 4.32 -4.79 -12.44
C LEU A 118 5.57 -4.71 -13.33
N HIS A 119 6.66 -4.10 -12.87
CA HIS A 119 7.93 -4.17 -13.57
C HIS A 119 8.64 -5.51 -13.25
N PRO A 120 9.17 -6.23 -14.27
CA PRO A 120 9.69 -7.58 -14.10
C PRO A 120 11.03 -7.65 -13.36
N SER A 121 11.84 -6.58 -13.43
CA SER A 121 13.19 -6.58 -12.86
C SER A 121 13.22 -6.05 -11.44
N TRP A 122 13.79 -6.82 -10.53
CA TRP A 122 14.02 -6.43 -9.13
C TRP A 122 15.43 -5.88 -8.95
N HIS A 123 15.55 -4.86 -8.11
CA HIS A 123 16.80 -4.22 -7.74
C HIS A 123 17.18 -4.61 -6.32
N LEU A 124 18.47 -4.95 -6.12
CA LEU A 124 19.04 -5.24 -4.81
C LEU A 124 19.65 -3.96 -4.23
N ALA A 125 19.18 -3.54 -3.07
CA ALA A 125 19.83 -2.49 -2.28
C ALA A 125 20.91 -3.10 -1.37
N PRO A 126 21.87 -2.28 -0.89
CA PRO A 126 22.75 -2.70 0.21
C PRO A 126 21.94 -3.14 1.43
N PRO A 127 22.49 -4.01 2.29
CA PRO A 127 21.83 -4.38 3.53
C PRO A 127 21.52 -3.15 4.40
N LEU A 128 20.38 -3.22 5.11
CA LEU A 128 20.06 -2.29 6.18
C LEU A 128 21.13 -2.37 7.27
N HIS A 129 21.42 -1.25 7.92
CA HIS A 129 22.26 -1.19 9.12
C HIS A 129 21.63 -1.99 10.25
N PHE A 130 20.29 -1.99 10.33
CA PHE A 130 19.56 -2.80 11.28
C PHE A 130 18.60 -3.75 10.53
N PRO A 131 19.01 -4.99 10.27
CA PRO A 131 18.16 -6.01 9.66
C PRO A 131 16.88 -6.23 10.48
N ARG A 132 15.72 -6.16 9.81
CA ARG A 132 14.42 -6.15 10.48
C ARG A 132 13.30 -6.68 9.61
N ILE A 133 12.27 -7.24 10.25
CA ILE A 133 11.04 -7.70 9.59
C ILE A 133 9.83 -6.83 9.96
N ASN A 134 8.85 -6.79 9.06
CA ASN A 134 7.65 -5.96 9.16
C ASN A 134 7.94 -4.47 9.51
N PRO A 135 8.91 -3.80 8.86
CA PRO A 135 9.06 -2.36 9.05
C PRO A 135 7.88 -1.60 8.41
N LEU A 136 7.63 -0.39 8.88
CA LEU A 136 6.83 0.58 8.16
C LEU A 136 7.66 1.13 7.00
N MET A 137 7.03 1.30 5.84
CA MET A 137 7.68 1.67 4.59
C MET A 137 6.99 2.88 3.95
N GLY A 138 7.76 3.75 3.33
CA GLY A 138 7.24 4.83 2.49
C GLY A 138 8.14 5.13 1.30
N VAL A 139 7.54 5.59 0.21
CA VAL A 139 8.28 6.16 -0.93
C VAL A 139 7.94 7.64 -1.03
N PHE A 140 8.96 8.47 -0.97
CA PHE A 140 8.85 9.91 -1.15
C PHE A 140 9.84 10.39 -2.20
N HIS A 141 9.66 11.61 -2.70
CA HIS A 141 10.55 12.20 -3.69
C HIS A 141 11.13 13.48 -3.07
N ASP A 142 12.45 13.68 -3.17
CA ASP A 142 13.06 14.91 -2.69
C ASP A 142 12.69 16.08 -3.61
N ALA A 143 11.94 17.04 -3.08
CA ALA A 143 11.53 18.23 -3.81
C ALA A 143 12.70 19.16 -4.19
N LYS A 144 13.88 18.99 -3.56
CA LYS A 144 15.09 19.77 -3.85
C LYS A 144 15.99 19.12 -4.89
N ALA A 145 15.78 17.84 -5.22
CA ALA A 145 16.54 17.18 -6.27
C ALA A 145 16.17 17.84 -7.61
N THR A 146 17.17 18.43 -8.26
CA THR A 146 17.04 19.07 -9.58
C THR A 146 16.49 18.12 -10.66
N ASN A 147 16.57 16.82 -10.42
CA ASN A 147 15.90 15.77 -11.17
C ASN A 147 14.64 15.32 -10.41
N PHE A 148 13.50 15.94 -10.74
CA PHE A 148 12.15 15.77 -10.13
C PHE A 148 11.55 14.35 -10.14
N ASN A 149 12.33 13.26 -10.21
CA ASN A 149 11.78 11.95 -10.53
C ASN A 149 12.45 10.74 -9.86
N HIS A 150 13.34 10.95 -8.89
CA HIS A 150 13.97 9.82 -8.18
C HIS A 150 13.31 9.57 -6.82
N PRO A 151 12.89 8.32 -6.56
CA PRO A 151 12.26 7.97 -5.29
C PRO A 151 13.32 7.71 -4.22
N ASN A 152 13.02 8.10 -2.98
CA ASN A 152 13.73 7.68 -1.78
C ASN A 152 12.82 6.76 -0.95
N PHE A 153 13.41 5.79 -0.26
CA PHE A 153 12.66 4.82 0.54
C PHE A 153 12.96 5.01 2.01
N ILE A 154 11.92 5.25 2.82
CA ILE A 154 12.06 5.33 4.28
C ILE A 154 11.61 4.00 4.91
N VAL A 155 12.40 3.53 5.87
CA VAL A 155 12.18 2.32 6.68
C VAL A 155 12.11 2.74 8.14
N VAL A 156 11.00 2.46 8.82
CA VAL A 156 10.79 2.84 10.23
C VAL A 156 10.29 1.67 11.06
N GLY A 157 10.82 1.53 12.28
CA GLY A 157 10.39 0.47 13.19
C GLY A 157 10.71 -0.91 12.65
N GLY A 158 9.82 -1.88 12.87
CA GLY A 158 10.06 -3.29 12.57
C GLY A 158 10.63 -4.04 13.77
N VAL A 159 10.85 -5.34 13.60
CA VAL A 159 11.38 -6.23 14.64
C VAL A 159 12.68 -6.85 14.18
N LYS A 160 13.69 -6.79 15.04
CA LYS A 160 14.97 -7.48 14.89
C LYS A 160 14.95 -8.77 15.68
N PHE A 161 15.52 -9.83 15.10
CA PHE A 161 15.68 -11.12 15.75
C PHE A 161 17.16 -11.37 16.05
N ILE A 162 17.45 -11.80 17.27
CA ILE A 162 18.76 -12.34 17.66
C ILE A 162 18.56 -13.84 17.89
N GLY A 163 18.99 -14.66 16.93
CA GLY A 163 18.60 -16.07 16.88
C GLY A 163 17.09 -16.21 16.69
N ASN A 164 16.42 -16.86 17.65
CA ASN A 164 14.95 -17.05 17.63
C ASN A 164 14.21 -16.10 18.59
N LEU A 165 14.89 -15.13 19.18
CA LEU A 165 14.31 -14.20 20.15
C LEU A 165 14.17 -12.81 19.53
N VAL A 166 13.09 -12.12 19.89
CA VAL A 166 12.87 -10.73 19.54
C VAL A 166 13.79 -9.85 20.37
N ASP A 167 14.56 -9.01 19.69
CA ASP A 167 15.34 -7.95 20.33
C ASP A 167 14.39 -6.81 20.73
N ILE A 168 14.08 -6.72 22.02
CA ILE A 168 13.16 -5.72 22.57
C ILE A 168 13.86 -4.45 23.04
N GLU A 169 15.19 -4.45 23.13
CA GLU A 169 15.96 -3.34 23.69
C GLU A 169 16.41 -2.36 22.60
N ASP A 170 16.65 -2.84 21.38
CA ASP A 170 17.17 -2.03 20.28
C ASP A 170 16.09 -1.14 19.66
N ARG A 171 16.22 0.17 19.85
CA ARG A 171 15.41 1.18 19.15
C ARG A 171 16.01 1.38 17.77
N LEU A 172 15.51 0.59 16.81
CA LEU A 172 16.01 0.60 15.44
C LEU A 172 15.85 1.99 14.80
N ASP A 173 16.95 2.57 14.35
CA ASP A 173 16.97 3.88 13.69
C ASP A 173 16.11 3.89 12.43
N VAL A 174 15.69 5.10 12.04
CA VAL A 174 15.08 5.33 10.73
C VAL A 174 16.17 5.17 9.68
N GLU A 175 15.91 4.39 8.64
CA GLU A 175 16.84 4.23 7.52
C GLU A 175 16.20 4.78 6.24
N ILE A 176 16.89 5.66 5.54
CA ILE A 176 16.44 6.24 4.28
C ILE A 176 17.39 5.86 3.17
N TYR A 177 16.91 5.09 2.20
CA TYR A 177 17.67 4.70 1.03
C TYR A 177 17.52 5.72 -0.09
N ASP A 178 18.65 6.10 -0.67
CA ASP A 178 18.71 6.80 -1.93
C ASP A 178 19.20 5.83 -3.03
N PRO A 179 18.32 5.41 -3.96
CA PRO A 179 18.70 4.57 -5.10
C PRO A 179 19.76 5.17 -6.03
N LEU A 180 19.90 6.50 -6.11
CA LEU A 180 20.91 7.15 -6.93
C LEU A 180 22.29 7.05 -6.30
N LEU A 181 22.38 7.29 -5.00
CA LEU A 181 23.64 7.22 -4.26
C LEU A 181 24.00 5.78 -3.88
N GLY A 182 23.00 4.89 -3.84
CA GLY A 182 23.17 3.49 -3.48
C GLY A 182 23.55 3.29 -2.02
N ASN A 183 23.12 4.19 -1.12
CA ASN A 183 23.44 4.13 0.31
C ASN A 183 22.22 4.38 1.20
N TRP A 184 22.35 4.02 2.48
CA TRP A 184 21.37 4.23 3.52
C TRP A 184 21.83 5.36 4.45
N ASP A 185 20.99 6.37 4.62
CA ASP A 185 21.17 7.41 5.61
C ASP A 185 20.40 7.08 6.89
N LEU A 186 21.01 7.35 8.04
CA LEU A 186 20.40 7.14 9.34
C LEU A 186 19.68 8.40 9.83
N GLY A 187 18.51 8.20 10.43
CA GLY A 187 17.76 9.21 11.18
C GLY A 187 17.48 8.73 12.60
N PRO A 188 17.09 9.63 13.52
CA PRO A 188 16.80 9.27 14.89
C PRO A 188 15.71 8.19 14.97
N PRO A 189 15.79 7.26 15.94
CA PRO A 189 14.87 6.15 16.04
C PRO A 189 13.48 6.62 16.45
N LEU A 190 12.48 5.78 16.16
CA LEU A 190 11.08 6.01 16.52
C LEU A 190 10.96 6.40 18.02
N PRO A 191 10.14 7.40 18.39
CA PRO A 191 10.03 7.86 19.78
C PRO A 191 9.79 6.71 20.77
N PRO A 192 10.33 6.81 22.00
CA PRO A 192 10.32 5.71 22.96
C PRO A 192 8.91 5.36 23.45
N ASP A 193 7.89 6.15 23.14
CA ASP A 193 6.47 5.88 23.43
C ASP A 193 5.91 4.73 22.59
N PHE A 194 6.50 4.44 21.42
CA PHE A 194 6.09 3.37 20.51
C PHE A 194 6.78 2.01 20.82
N ARG A 195 7.16 1.73 22.08
CA ARG A 195 8.01 0.57 22.45
C ARG A 195 7.58 -0.77 21.84
N SER A 196 8.59 -1.58 21.57
CA SER A 196 8.68 -2.94 21.02
C SER A 196 7.81 -4.03 21.68
N GLY A 197 7.13 -3.77 22.79
CA GLY A 197 6.18 -4.71 23.40
C GLY A 197 4.89 -4.88 22.59
N ASN A 198 4.60 -3.92 21.72
CA ASN A 198 3.56 -4.02 20.71
C ASN A 198 4.21 -4.60 19.44
N SER A 199 3.75 -5.77 18.99
CA SER A 199 4.18 -6.37 17.71
C SER A 199 4.28 -5.29 16.61
N SER A 200 5.29 -5.33 15.74
CA SER A 200 5.43 -4.36 14.63
C SER A 200 4.19 -4.28 13.73
N SER A 201 3.32 -5.30 13.78
CA SER A 201 1.97 -5.30 13.18
C SER A 201 0.95 -4.39 13.88
N SER A 202 1.33 -3.69 14.95
CA SER A 202 0.48 -2.80 15.75
C SER A 202 0.69 -1.33 15.41
N LEU A 203 1.48 -1.04 14.38
CA LEU A 203 1.69 0.31 13.88
C LEU A 203 1.09 0.44 12.48
N SER A 204 0.64 1.64 12.16
CA SER A 204 0.29 2.07 10.81
C SER A 204 1.09 3.33 10.46
N SER A 205 1.21 3.61 9.16
CA SER A 205 1.94 4.79 8.68
C SER A 205 1.22 5.48 7.55
N ALA A 206 1.39 6.80 7.48
CA ALA A 206 0.89 7.62 6.40
C ALA A 206 1.97 8.62 5.96
N LEU A 207 2.24 8.68 4.66
CA LEU A 207 3.07 9.73 4.09
C LEU A 207 2.18 10.92 3.72
N PHE A 208 2.44 12.08 4.31
CA PHE A 208 1.61 13.26 4.10
C PHE A 208 2.42 14.54 4.23
N LYS A 209 2.34 15.42 3.21
CA LYS A 209 2.99 16.75 3.19
C LYS A 209 4.47 16.75 3.63
N GLY A 210 5.26 15.83 3.08
CA GLY A 210 6.70 15.74 3.38
C GLY A 210 7.03 15.18 4.77
N LYS A 211 6.05 14.60 5.46
CA LYS A 211 6.24 13.94 6.75
C LYS A 211 5.81 12.48 6.68
N PHE A 212 6.53 11.63 7.39
CA PHE A 212 6.17 10.23 7.60
C PHE A 212 5.52 10.06 8.98
N TYR A 213 4.21 9.92 9.01
CA TYR A 213 3.45 9.71 10.24
C TYR A 213 3.50 8.26 10.66
N VAL A 214 3.70 8.02 11.96
CA VAL A 214 3.57 6.72 12.59
C VAL A 214 2.46 6.80 13.63
N PHE A 215 1.57 5.82 13.59
CA PHE A 215 0.42 5.72 14.48
C PHE A 215 0.34 4.34 15.13
N GLY A 216 0.18 4.31 16.46
CA GLY A 216 -0.05 3.09 17.21
C GLY A 216 -1.51 2.68 17.16
N ILE A 217 -1.80 1.54 16.52
CA ILE A 217 -3.16 1.07 16.19
C ILE A 217 -4.07 0.99 17.43
N TYR A 218 -3.50 0.55 18.56
CA TYR A 218 -4.21 0.39 19.84
C TYR A 218 -3.89 1.50 20.84
N SER A 219 -2.64 1.98 20.89
CA SER A 219 -2.24 3.04 21.84
C SER A 219 -2.79 4.42 21.45
N CYS A 220 -3.15 4.60 20.19
CA CYS A 220 -3.57 5.87 19.60
C CYS A 220 -2.49 6.97 19.65
N PHE A 221 -1.23 6.59 19.86
CA PHE A 221 -0.10 7.52 19.79
C PHE A 221 0.21 7.86 18.34
N VAL A 222 0.51 9.13 18.08
CA VAL A 222 0.93 9.64 16.78
C VAL A 222 2.18 10.48 16.92
N SER A 223 3.11 10.33 15.98
CA SER A 223 4.25 11.22 15.78
C SER A 223 4.59 11.25 14.29
N SER A 224 5.21 12.33 13.85
CA SER A 224 5.61 12.49 12.45
C SER A 224 7.11 12.75 12.35
N PHE A 225 7.76 12.04 11.43
CA PHE A 225 9.14 12.30 11.05
C PHE A 225 9.17 13.28 9.88
N ASP A 226 9.79 14.44 10.08
CA ASP A 226 10.02 15.41 9.01
C ASP A 226 11.13 14.88 8.08
N LEU A 227 10.78 14.62 6.82
CA LEU A 227 11.71 14.02 5.86
C LEU A 227 12.84 14.97 5.44
N HIS A 228 12.62 16.28 5.56
CA HIS A 228 13.60 17.31 5.20
C HIS A 228 14.55 17.60 6.35
N HIS A 229 14.03 17.81 7.55
CA HIS A 229 14.82 18.15 8.74
C HIS A 229 15.34 16.92 9.50
N ARG A 230 14.83 15.72 9.19
CA ARG A 230 15.20 14.44 9.82
C ARG A 230 14.97 14.43 11.34
N VAL A 231 13.87 15.02 11.79
CA VAL A 231 13.48 15.10 13.21
C VAL A 231 12.07 14.58 13.43
N TRP A 232 11.86 13.96 14.58
CA TRP A 232 10.53 13.56 15.05
C TRP A 232 9.80 14.72 15.72
N SER A 233 8.50 14.81 15.51
CA SER A 233 7.63 15.66 16.32
C SER A 233 7.40 15.06 17.71
N GLU A 234 6.91 15.89 18.63
CA GLU A 234 6.36 15.38 19.89
C GLU A 234 5.26 14.33 19.65
N VAL A 235 5.16 13.39 20.59
CA VAL A 235 4.15 12.33 20.54
C VAL A 235 2.83 12.88 21.09
N HIS A 236 1.77 12.72 20.30
CA HIS A 236 0.41 13.12 20.67
C HIS A 236 -0.49 11.89 20.77
N THR A 237 -1.65 12.02 21.43
CA THR A 237 -2.67 10.96 21.47
C THR A 237 -3.89 11.36 20.64
N LEU A 238 -4.15 10.63 19.56
CA LEU A 238 -5.31 10.78 18.68
C LEU A 238 -6.31 9.66 18.94
N ARG A 239 -7.07 9.76 20.04
CA ARG A 239 -8.01 8.71 20.45
C ARG A 239 -9.47 9.15 20.32
N PRO A 240 -10.23 8.63 19.36
CA PRO A 240 -11.68 8.79 19.34
C PRO A 240 -12.32 8.19 20.60
N HIS A 241 -13.45 8.75 21.03
CA HIS A 241 -14.24 8.17 22.12
C HIS A 241 -14.74 6.78 21.74
N GLY A 242 -14.50 5.79 22.61
CA GLY A 242 -14.90 4.41 22.37
C GLY A 242 -14.01 3.64 21.38
N ALA A 243 -12.89 4.22 20.94
CA ALA A 243 -11.97 3.56 20.00
C ALA A 243 -11.39 2.26 20.59
N VAL A 244 -11.60 1.17 19.84
CA VAL A 244 -11.00 -0.14 20.10
C VAL A 244 -9.63 -0.21 19.43
N PHE A 245 -9.58 0.12 18.14
CA PHE A 245 -8.35 0.29 17.36
C PHE A 245 -8.61 1.21 16.16
N SER A 246 -7.55 1.77 15.59
CA SER A 246 -7.63 2.58 14.37
C SER A 246 -6.35 2.55 13.55
N PHE A 247 -6.45 2.93 12.28
CA PHE A 247 -5.35 3.05 11.33
C PHE A 247 -5.27 4.49 10.87
N LEU A 248 -4.06 5.00 10.72
CA LEU A 248 -3.82 6.30 10.11
C LEU A 248 -3.48 6.10 8.64
N VAL A 249 -4.24 6.73 7.74
CA VAL A 249 -4.03 6.68 6.29
C VAL A 249 -4.01 8.10 5.72
N ALA A 250 -3.27 8.29 4.63
CA ALA A 250 -3.33 9.52 3.84
C ALA A 250 -4.36 9.34 2.71
N CYS A 251 -5.34 10.25 2.65
CA CYS A 251 -6.42 10.22 1.67
C CYS A 251 -6.79 11.66 1.32
N ARG A 252 -6.82 12.04 0.03
CA ARG A 252 -7.28 13.33 -0.51
C ARG A 252 -6.73 14.57 0.18
N GLU A 253 -5.40 14.70 0.22
CA GLU A 253 -4.75 15.84 0.87
C GLU A 253 -5.13 16.01 2.36
N MET A 254 -5.53 14.92 3.02
CA MET A 254 -5.78 14.87 4.45
C MET A 254 -5.30 13.57 5.06
N LEU A 255 -5.12 13.62 6.38
CA LEU A 255 -4.95 12.45 7.21
C LEU A 255 -6.33 11.99 7.67
N VAL A 256 -6.59 10.70 7.50
CA VAL A 256 -7.80 10.04 7.94
C VAL A 256 -7.43 8.99 8.96
N LEU A 257 -8.07 9.08 10.12
CA LEU A 257 -8.08 8.00 11.10
C LEU A 257 -9.29 7.11 10.78
N ALA A 258 -9.08 5.81 10.67
CA ALA A 258 -10.11 4.84 10.27
C ALA A 258 -10.09 3.65 11.23
N GLY A 259 -11.19 3.36 11.92
CA GLY A 259 -11.14 2.35 12.97
C GLY A 259 -12.47 1.98 13.60
N VAL A 260 -12.44 0.98 14.47
CA VAL A 260 -13.63 0.48 15.17
C VAL A 260 -13.83 1.23 16.47
N CYS A 261 -15.07 1.69 16.69
CA CYS A 261 -15.51 2.29 17.93
C CYS A 261 -16.71 1.55 18.52
N ASN A 262 -16.72 1.43 19.84
CA ASN A 262 -17.87 1.00 20.61
C ASN A 262 -18.73 2.20 20.99
N PHE A 263 -20.02 2.12 20.67
CA PHE A 263 -21.01 3.14 21.04
C PHE A 263 -21.72 2.76 22.34
N PRO A 264 -22.30 3.74 23.08
CA PRO A 264 -22.92 3.51 24.39
C PRO A 264 -24.02 2.44 24.43
N HIS A 265 -24.63 2.11 23.29
CA HIS A 265 -25.69 1.10 23.16
C HIS A 265 -25.16 -0.33 22.96
N GLY A 266 -23.84 -0.56 23.10
CA GLY A 266 -23.20 -1.86 22.89
C GLY A 266 -22.96 -2.22 21.43
N SER A 267 -23.31 -1.35 20.49
CA SER A 267 -23.02 -1.51 19.06
C SER A 267 -21.60 -1.04 18.73
N SER A 268 -20.87 -1.79 17.90
CA SER A 268 -19.60 -1.37 17.33
C SER A 268 -19.77 -0.97 15.86
N SER A 269 -19.07 0.06 15.42
CA SER A 269 -19.01 0.41 14.00
C SER A 269 -17.61 0.84 13.57
N PHE A 270 -17.34 0.72 12.26
CA PHE A 270 -16.14 1.24 11.63
C PHE A 270 -16.39 2.69 11.21
N VAL A 271 -15.55 3.62 11.64
CA VAL A 271 -15.77 5.06 11.51
C VAL A 271 -14.52 5.72 10.93
N LEU A 272 -14.74 6.78 10.14
CA LEU A 272 -13.70 7.61 9.55
C LEU A 272 -13.68 8.99 10.23
N TRP A 273 -12.50 9.47 10.61
CA TRP A 273 -12.28 10.82 11.13
C TRP A 273 -11.19 11.55 10.35
N LYS A 274 -11.44 12.80 10.01
CA LYS A 274 -10.45 13.74 9.53
C LYS A 274 -9.56 14.16 10.70
N VAL A 275 -8.25 14.10 10.50
CA VAL A 275 -7.26 14.61 11.45
C VAL A 275 -6.86 16.01 11.03
N ASP A 276 -7.03 16.99 11.92
CA ASP A 276 -6.44 18.32 11.74
C ASP A 276 -4.96 18.29 12.12
N GLU A 277 -4.07 18.48 11.13
CA GLU A 277 -2.62 18.35 11.29
C GLU A 277 -2.04 19.31 12.35
N ARG A 278 -2.62 20.50 12.50
CA ARG A 278 -2.08 21.56 13.35
C ARG A 278 -2.50 21.40 14.80
N THR A 279 -3.74 20.97 15.01
CA THR A 279 -4.36 20.90 16.34
C THR A 279 -4.46 19.48 16.87
N MET A 280 -4.18 18.47 16.04
CA MET A 280 -4.38 17.05 16.33
C MET A 280 -5.81 16.77 16.84
N ARG A 281 -6.80 17.41 16.22
CA ARG A 281 -8.22 17.20 16.53
C ARG A 281 -8.88 16.30 15.48
N LEU A 282 -9.85 15.52 15.94
CA LEU A 282 -10.60 14.58 15.12
C LEU A 282 -11.98 15.15 14.79
N THR A 283 -12.36 15.10 13.53
CA THR A 283 -13.73 15.41 13.06
C THR A 283 -14.27 14.21 12.32
N GLN A 284 -15.40 13.66 12.75
CA GLN A 284 -16.00 12.51 12.08
C GLN A 284 -16.40 12.87 10.65
N ILE A 285 -16.03 12.02 9.69
CA ILE A 285 -16.37 12.14 8.28
C ILE A 285 -17.60 11.29 7.99
N ASP A 286 -17.54 10.00 8.33
CA ASP A 286 -18.58 9.04 7.98
C ASP A 286 -18.48 7.75 8.81
N VAL A 287 -19.54 6.95 8.78
CA VAL A 287 -19.65 5.65 9.47
C VAL A 287 -19.98 4.58 8.44
N MET A 288 -19.23 3.48 8.44
CA MET A 288 -19.52 2.35 7.57
C MET A 288 -20.95 1.84 7.82
N PRO A 289 -21.77 1.67 6.77
CA PRO A 289 -23.07 1.02 6.89
C PRO A 289 -22.98 -0.35 7.57
N HIS A 290 -23.89 -0.62 8.51
CA HIS A 290 -23.86 -1.83 9.34
C HIS A 290 -23.93 -3.12 8.51
N ASP A 291 -24.71 -3.14 7.43
CA ASP A 291 -24.83 -4.28 6.52
C ASP A 291 -23.51 -4.59 5.79
N LEU A 292 -22.73 -3.56 5.47
CA LEU A 292 -21.38 -3.73 4.91
C LEU A 292 -20.41 -4.26 5.95
N LEU A 293 -20.43 -3.71 7.17
CA LEU A 293 -19.59 -4.20 8.26
C LEU A 293 -19.88 -5.68 8.57
N CYS A 294 -21.16 -6.06 8.68
CA CYS A 294 -21.56 -7.45 8.87
C CYS A 294 -21.10 -8.35 7.73
N SER A 295 -21.05 -7.85 6.50
CA SER A 295 -20.62 -8.66 5.34
C SER A 295 -19.13 -9.01 5.34
N LEU A 296 -18.33 -8.38 6.20
CA LEU A 296 -16.91 -8.70 6.39
C LEU A 296 -16.68 -9.91 7.33
N PHE A 297 -17.75 -10.50 7.89
CA PHE A 297 -17.68 -11.59 8.86
C PHE A 297 -18.65 -12.73 8.57
N ASP A 298 -18.39 -13.89 9.16
CA ASP A 298 -19.29 -15.05 9.21
C ASP A 298 -19.65 -15.36 10.68
N GLY A 299 -20.67 -14.68 11.22
CA GLY A 299 -21.23 -14.99 12.54
C GLY A 299 -21.07 -13.90 13.61
N ASP A 300 -21.60 -14.19 14.79
CA ASP A 300 -21.65 -13.31 15.97
C ASP A 300 -20.60 -13.71 17.02
N GLU A 301 -19.34 -13.90 16.60
CA GLU A 301 -18.25 -14.10 17.57
C GLU A 301 -17.85 -12.78 18.24
N ASP A 302 -17.57 -12.84 19.54
CA ASP A 302 -17.36 -11.68 20.42
C ASP A 302 -16.09 -10.85 20.07
N ASP A 303 -15.07 -11.49 19.48
CA ASP A 303 -13.78 -10.86 19.10
C ASP A 303 -13.62 -10.61 17.58
N LYS A 304 -14.72 -10.57 16.84
CA LYS A 304 -14.68 -10.54 15.36
C LYS A 304 -13.83 -9.42 14.76
N PHE A 305 -13.70 -8.25 15.39
CA PHE A 305 -13.08 -7.10 14.75
C PHE A 305 -11.54 -7.09 14.73
N ALA A 306 -10.86 -7.96 15.49
CA ALA A 306 -9.40 -7.93 15.61
C ALA A 306 -8.66 -8.15 14.26
N SER A 307 -9.29 -8.90 13.35
CA SER A 307 -8.79 -9.18 12.01
C SER A 307 -9.15 -8.14 10.96
N LEU A 308 -9.91 -7.09 11.31
CA LEU A 308 -10.10 -5.97 10.40
C LEU A 308 -8.83 -5.16 10.27
N LYS A 309 -8.52 -4.84 9.03
CA LYS A 309 -7.44 -3.96 8.64
C LYS A 309 -7.95 -2.91 7.66
N CYS A 310 -7.18 -1.84 7.54
CA CYS A 310 -7.52 -0.71 6.69
C CYS A 310 -6.26 -0.20 5.99
N VAL A 311 -6.40 0.09 4.70
CA VAL A 311 -5.39 0.74 3.88
C VAL A 311 -6.07 1.80 3.01
N GLY A 312 -5.37 2.88 2.68
CA GLY A 312 -5.94 3.95 1.88
C GLY A 312 -4.87 4.71 1.12
N LEU A 313 -5.27 5.23 -0.03
CA LEU A 313 -4.48 6.11 -0.88
C LEU A 313 -5.45 6.89 -1.77
N GLY A 314 -5.02 8.05 -2.29
CA GLY A 314 -5.86 8.82 -3.21
C GLY A 314 -7.18 9.19 -2.55
N ASP A 315 -8.29 8.77 -3.13
CA ASP A 315 -9.68 8.98 -2.70
C ASP A 315 -10.35 7.73 -2.13
N LEU A 316 -9.61 6.62 -2.01
CA LEU A 316 -10.15 5.32 -1.62
C LEU A 316 -9.56 4.85 -0.30
N ILE A 317 -10.44 4.34 0.55
CA ILE A 317 -10.11 3.63 1.79
C ILE A 317 -10.70 2.23 1.70
N TYR A 318 -9.85 1.22 1.75
CA TYR A 318 -10.24 -0.18 1.73
C TYR A 318 -10.21 -0.74 3.14
N VAL A 319 -11.30 -1.40 3.52
CA VAL A 319 -11.44 -2.12 4.79
C VAL A 319 -11.63 -3.59 4.45
N TYR A 320 -10.82 -4.46 5.04
CA TYR A 320 -10.86 -5.88 4.74
C TYR A 320 -10.64 -6.72 5.99
N ASN A 321 -11.10 -7.96 5.93
CA ASN A 321 -10.83 -8.95 6.95
C ASN A 321 -9.61 -9.80 6.54
N GLU A 322 -8.60 -9.87 7.40
CA GLU A 322 -7.40 -10.68 7.15
C GLU A 322 -7.57 -12.16 7.47
N ASP A 323 -8.67 -12.55 8.13
CA ASP A 323 -9.04 -13.94 8.35
C ASP A 323 -9.68 -14.55 7.09
N TYR A 324 -9.52 -15.87 6.96
CA TYR A 324 -10.00 -16.61 5.79
C TYR A 324 -11.54 -16.66 5.65
N HIS A 325 -12.30 -16.21 6.65
CA HIS A 325 -13.77 -16.13 6.56
C HIS A 325 -14.19 -15.41 5.27
N ARG A 326 -15.16 -15.95 4.53
CA ARG A 326 -15.58 -15.47 3.18
C ARG A 326 -14.47 -15.18 2.15
N MET A 327 -13.31 -15.83 2.23
CA MET A 327 -12.16 -15.58 1.33
C MET A 327 -11.66 -14.12 1.37
N TYR A 328 -11.39 -13.60 2.57
CA TYR A 328 -10.79 -12.26 2.78
C TYR A 328 -11.67 -11.13 2.22
N PRO A 329 -12.92 -10.97 2.70
CA PRO A 329 -13.86 -9.99 2.18
C PRO A 329 -13.32 -8.57 2.39
N ALA A 330 -13.68 -7.68 1.46
CA ALA A 330 -13.29 -6.28 1.52
C ALA A 330 -14.46 -5.38 1.14
N CYS A 331 -14.43 -4.16 1.67
CA CYS A 331 -15.26 -3.03 1.29
C CYS A 331 -14.34 -1.86 0.94
N VAL A 332 -14.86 -0.93 0.15
CA VAL A 332 -14.17 0.30 -0.18
C VAL A 332 -15.09 1.49 0.08
N CYS A 333 -14.52 2.52 0.69
CA CYS A 333 -15.10 3.85 0.80
C CYS A 333 -14.40 4.76 -0.20
N GLU A 334 -15.17 5.41 -1.05
CA GLU A 334 -14.73 6.50 -1.90
C GLU A 334 -15.17 7.83 -1.29
N ILE A 335 -14.25 8.78 -1.14
CA ILE A 335 -14.54 10.10 -0.58
C ILE A 335 -14.62 11.10 -1.73
N ASP A 336 -15.82 11.56 -2.09
CA ASP A 336 -16.05 12.38 -3.28
C ASP A 336 -15.29 13.72 -3.26
N ALA A 337 -14.49 13.92 -4.31
CA ALA A 337 -14.10 15.20 -4.92
C ALA A 337 -14.51 16.48 -4.18
N GLU A 338 -15.75 16.84 -4.46
CA GLU A 338 -16.26 18.19 -4.29
C GLU A 338 -17.13 18.29 -3.04
N SER A 339 -17.91 17.23 -2.78
CA SER A 339 -18.87 17.19 -1.68
C SER A 339 -18.29 16.65 -0.38
N GLY A 340 -17.16 15.93 -0.44
CA GLY A 340 -16.59 15.22 0.71
C GLY A 340 -17.45 14.05 1.21
N ARG A 341 -18.49 13.67 0.45
CA ARG A 341 -19.37 12.55 0.80
C ARG A 341 -18.66 11.22 0.65
N CYS A 342 -18.88 10.34 1.61
CA CYS A 342 -18.42 8.96 1.54
C CYS A 342 -19.44 8.07 0.83
N VAL A 343 -18.96 7.25 -0.10
CA VAL A 343 -19.74 6.21 -0.76
C VAL A 343 -19.08 4.87 -0.46
N TRP A 344 -19.81 4.01 0.25
CA TRP A 344 -19.35 2.68 0.60
C TRP A 344 -19.92 1.63 -0.34
N ARG A 345 -19.09 0.65 -0.69
CA ARG A 345 -19.51 -0.52 -1.47
C ARG A 345 -18.68 -1.74 -1.16
N LYS A 346 -19.23 -2.92 -1.43
CA LYS A 346 -18.49 -4.18 -1.36
C LYS A 346 -17.48 -4.26 -2.50
N VAL A 347 -16.32 -4.83 -2.20
CA VAL A 347 -15.38 -5.31 -3.20
C VAL A 347 -15.84 -6.73 -3.59
N PRO A 348 -15.81 -7.11 -4.88
CA PRO A 348 -16.13 -8.47 -5.29
C PRO A 348 -15.23 -9.49 -4.58
N PRO A 349 -15.71 -10.73 -4.39
CA PRO A 349 -14.90 -11.77 -3.77
C PRO A 349 -13.64 -12.05 -4.60
N LEU A 350 -12.58 -12.50 -3.93
CA LEU A 350 -11.37 -12.95 -4.62
C LEU A 350 -11.71 -14.07 -5.61
N PRO A 351 -10.99 -14.16 -6.75
CA PRO A 351 -11.05 -15.32 -7.62
C PRO A 351 -10.73 -16.61 -6.85
N SER A 352 -11.16 -17.76 -7.36
CA SER A 352 -10.98 -19.05 -6.70
C SER A 352 -9.53 -19.25 -6.23
N LEU A 353 -9.35 -19.34 -4.92
CA LEU A 353 -8.06 -19.56 -4.28
C LEU A 353 -7.62 -21.00 -4.47
N MET A 354 -6.33 -21.21 -4.72
CA MET A 354 -5.76 -22.57 -4.74
C MET A 354 -5.61 -23.12 -3.31
N ASN A 355 -5.30 -22.25 -2.33
CA ASN A 355 -5.10 -22.60 -0.93
C ASN A 355 -5.51 -21.44 0.00
N ARG A 356 -5.76 -21.74 1.29
CA ARG A 356 -5.90 -20.71 2.34
C ARG A 356 -4.54 -20.09 2.66
N PHE A 357 -4.49 -18.81 2.96
CA PHE A 357 -3.27 -18.15 3.43
C PHE A 357 -3.20 -18.20 4.95
N HIS A 358 -1.97 -18.29 5.46
CA HIS A 358 -1.68 -18.24 6.90
C HIS A 358 -1.54 -16.80 7.39
N LYS A 359 -1.13 -15.89 6.50
CA LYS A 359 -1.01 -14.46 6.75
C LYS A 359 -1.38 -13.71 5.49
N VAL A 360 -2.02 -12.56 5.65
CA VAL A 360 -2.31 -11.63 4.57
C VAL A 360 -1.61 -10.30 4.84
N SER A 361 -1.00 -9.73 3.81
CA SER A 361 -0.47 -8.36 3.81
C SER A 361 -1.21 -7.58 2.73
N SER A 362 -1.51 -6.31 2.97
CA SER A 362 -2.19 -5.48 1.98
C SER A 362 -1.61 -4.08 1.91
N PHE A 363 -1.87 -3.41 0.80
CA PHE A 363 -1.49 -2.02 0.58
C PHE A 363 -2.31 -1.43 -0.56
N CYS A 364 -2.30 -0.10 -0.64
CA CYS A 364 -2.84 0.64 -1.77
C CYS A 364 -1.71 1.25 -2.59
N SER A 365 -1.86 1.23 -3.91
CA SER A 365 -0.91 1.89 -4.78
C SER A 365 -1.53 2.29 -6.10
N THR A 366 -1.10 3.42 -6.64
CA THR A 366 -1.30 3.75 -8.05
C THR A 366 -0.50 2.79 -8.93
N VAL A 367 -1.02 2.51 -10.12
CA VAL A 367 -0.31 1.76 -11.17
C VAL A 367 -0.16 2.69 -12.36
N SER A 368 1.07 2.96 -12.76
CA SER A 368 1.39 3.80 -13.92
C SER A 368 1.78 2.92 -15.10
N LEU A 369 1.04 3.02 -16.20
CA LEU A 369 1.31 2.30 -17.43
C LEU A 369 2.73 2.59 -17.96
N HIS A 370 3.15 3.86 -17.87
CA HIS A 370 4.50 4.27 -18.24
C HIS A 370 5.56 3.56 -17.40
N SER A 371 5.34 3.39 -16.09
CA SER A 371 6.28 2.65 -15.22
C SER A 371 6.35 1.16 -15.54
N VAL A 372 5.27 0.56 -16.05
CA VAL A 372 5.23 -0.86 -16.43
C VAL A 372 5.92 -1.11 -17.76
N LEU A 373 5.71 -0.23 -18.75
CA LEU A 373 6.15 -0.46 -20.13
C LEU A 373 7.51 0.15 -20.47
N ARG A 374 8.04 1.04 -19.64
CA ARG A 374 9.35 1.64 -19.86
C ARG A 374 10.44 0.60 -19.63
N GLU A 375 11.23 0.32 -20.65
CA GLU A 375 12.57 -0.25 -20.46
C GLU A 375 13.41 0.82 -19.75
N LEU A 376 13.73 0.61 -18.47
CA LEU A 376 14.79 1.38 -17.82
C LEU A 376 16.05 1.25 -18.68
N PRO A 377 16.74 2.35 -19.04
CA PRO A 377 18.04 2.23 -19.67
C PRO A 377 18.88 1.34 -18.75
N GLY A 378 19.36 0.21 -19.28
CA GLY A 378 20.25 -0.67 -18.53
C GLY A 378 21.42 0.14 -17.96
N PRO A 379 22.06 -0.34 -16.88
CA PRO A 379 23.22 0.34 -16.34
C PRO A 379 24.19 0.58 -17.50
N ALA A 380 24.51 1.85 -17.77
CA ALA A 380 25.59 2.18 -18.68
C ALA A 380 26.81 1.43 -18.14
N LEU A 381 27.26 0.43 -18.90
CA LEU A 381 28.48 -0.30 -18.62
C LEU A 381 29.59 0.75 -18.55
N GLN A 382 29.99 1.10 -17.33
CA GLN A 382 31.23 1.82 -17.10
C GLN A 382 32.33 0.78 -17.34
N PHE A 383 32.98 0.91 -18.49
CA PHE A 383 34.26 0.25 -18.79
C PHE A 383 35.38 0.86 -17.97
#